data_AF-A0A412W1P4-F1
#
_entry.id   AF-A0A412W1P4-F1
#
_cell.length_a   1.000
_cell.length_b   1.000
_cell.length_c   1.000
_cell.angle_alpha   90.00
_cell.angle_beta   90.00
_cell.angle_gamma   90.00
#
_symmetry.space_group_name_H-M   'P 1'
#
loop_
_entity.id
_entity.type
_entity.pdbx_description
1 polymer ?
#
loop_
_entity_poly.entity_id
_entity_poly.type
_entity_poly.pdbx_seq_one_letter_code
_entity_poly.pdbx_strand_id
1 'polypeptide(L)'
;MKSSKVQTLCVCGCCKRSLPASAFYINKKTGLPGNYCKECRKTVSRNHRKNEKRSLACDKESNYPVITSTEDPVLRRELILHALETVAANIERKRRKVRESEFESGSGSEFQSEPVSELELESKLAD
;
A
#
# COMPACT_ATOMS: atom_id res chain seq x y z
N MET A 1 22.20 32.08 50.16
CA MET A 1 20.96 32.73 49.67
C MET A 1 20.35 31.82 48.61
N LYS A 2 19.26 31.10 48.93
CA LYS A 2 18.61 30.21 47.96
C LYS A 2 17.80 31.09 47.01
N SER A 3 18.20 31.18 45.75
CA SER A 3 17.44 31.88 44.72
C SER A 3 16.13 31.12 44.48
N SER A 4 15.06 31.58 45.12
CA SER A 4 13.70 31.15 44.82
C SER A 4 13.40 31.54 43.38
N LYS A 5 13.62 30.61 42.43
CA LYS A 5 13.11 30.73 41.07
C LYS A 5 11.61 30.95 41.19
N VAL A 6 11.15 32.18 40.98
CA VAL A 6 9.75 32.50 40.84
C VAL A 6 9.23 31.65 39.68
N GLN A 7 8.55 30.55 40.00
CA GLN A 7 7.99 29.68 38.99
C GLN A 7 6.77 30.39 38.43
N THR A 8 6.88 30.95 37.23
CA THR A 8 5.74 31.52 36.53
C THR A 8 4.75 30.39 36.22
N LEU A 9 3.59 30.44 36.86
CA LEU A 9 2.50 29.50 36.65
C LEU A 9 1.62 30.00 35.51
N CYS A 10 1.20 29.08 34.65
CA CYS A 10 0.30 29.33 33.53
C CYS A 10 -0.84 28.32 33.54
N VAL A 11 -2.03 28.75 33.15
CA VAL A 11 -3.22 27.89 33.17
C VAL A 11 -3.42 27.25 31.80
N CYS A 12 -3.56 25.92 31.78
CA CYS A 12 -3.87 25.21 30.55
C CYS A 12 -5.36 25.38 30.19
N GLY A 13 -5.65 25.87 28.99
CA GLY A 13 -7.01 26.02 28.47
C GLY A 13 -7.79 24.72 28.31
N CYS A 14 -7.11 23.56 28.28
CA CYS A 14 -7.75 22.25 28.14
C CYS A 14 -8.01 21.61 29.51
N CYS A 15 -6.98 21.29 30.30
CA CYS A 15 -7.14 20.60 31.58
C CYS A 15 -7.35 21.55 32.78
N LYS A 16 -7.38 22.86 32.55
CA LYS A 16 -7.61 23.92 33.56
C LYS A 16 -6.66 23.94 34.76
N ARG A 17 -5.58 23.16 34.72
CA ARG A 17 -4.54 23.13 35.76
C ARG A 17 -3.56 24.29 35.61
N SER A 18 -3.18 24.87 36.75
CA SER A 18 -2.03 25.78 36.88
C SER A 18 -0.74 24.95 36.87
N LEU A 19 0.09 25.18 35.86
CA LEU A 19 1.32 24.42 35.61
C LEU A 19 2.49 25.38 35.38
N PRO A 20 3.75 24.99 35.64
CA PRO A 20 4.89 25.84 35.35
C PRO A 20 5.02 26.10 33.85
N ALA A 21 5.60 27.25 33.47
CA ALA A 21 5.82 27.62 32.06
C ALA A 21 6.57 26.54 31.25
N SER A 22 7.43 25.73 31.89
CA SER A 22 8.13 24.60 31.27
C SER A 22 7.20 23.50 30.73
N ALA A 23 5.99 23.38 31.28
CA ALA A 23 4.95 22.45 30.83
C ALA A 23 4.25 22.92 29.54
N PHE A 24 4.55 24.13 29.05
CA PHE A 24 4.00 24.70 27.83
C PHE A 24 5.09 24.84 26.75
N TYR A 25 4.66 24.92 25.49
CA TYR A 25 5.57 25.33 24.42
C TYR A 25 5.65 26.86 24.40
N ILE A 26 6.85 27.39 24.24
CA ILE A 26 7.07 28.84 24.10
C ILE A 26 6.90 29.21 22.63
N ASN A 27 6.07 30.22 22.37
CA ASN A 27 5.88 30.74 21.02
C ASN A 27 7.11 31.55 20.60
N LYS A 28 7.74 31.18 19.47
CA LYS A 28 8.93 31.88 18.96
C LYS A 28 8.68 33.34 18.58
N LYS A 29 7.45 33.71 18.20
CA LYS A 29 7.10 35.08 17.80
C LYS A 29 6.82 35.99 19.00
N THR A 30 6.17 35.46 20.04
CA THR A 30 5.72 36.28 21.18
C THR A 30 6.53 36.05 22.45
N GLY A 31 7.36 35.01 22.52
CA GLY A 31 8.11 34.61 23.72
C GLY A 31 7.25 34.07 24.86
N LEU A 32 5.92 33.99 24.68
CA LEU A 32 4.98 33.59 25.72
C LEU A 32 4.62 32.10 25.64
N PRO A 33 4.31 31.45 26.79
CA PRO A 33 3.81 30.09 26.82
C PRO A 33 2.44 30.02 26.11
N GLY A 34 2.25 29.00 25.28
CA GLY A 34 0.98 28.80 24.57
C GLY A 34 -0.16 28.37 25.50
N ASN A 35 -1.40 28.42 25.00
CA ASN A 35 -2.62 28.20 25.80
C ASN A 35 -2.83 26.76 26.30
N TYR A 36 -2.15 25.77 25.70
CA TYR A 36 -2.33 24.36 26.03
C TYR A 36 -1.00 23.73 26.44
N CYS A 37 -1.01 22.97 27.54
CA CYS A 37 0.17 22.26 28.01
C CYS A 37 0.58 21.14 27.05
N LYS A 38 1.84 20.75 27.12
CA LYS A 38 2.45 19.70 26.30
C LYS A 38 1.65 18.39 26.36
N GLU A 39 1.20 17.99 27.55
CA GLU A 39 0.42 16.76 27.74
C GLU A 39 -0.94 16.80 27.04
N CYS A 40 -1.70 17.89 27.19
CA CYS A 40 -2.98 18.03 26.49
C CYS A 40 -2.79 18.00 24.96
N ARG A 41 -1.74 18.65 24.44
CA ARG A 41 -1.42 18.59 23.00
C ARG A 41 -1.07 17.17 22.55
N LYS A 42 -0.28 16.43 23.34
CA LYS A 42 0.03 15.01 23.06
C LYS A 42 -1.24 14.16 23.04
N THR A 43 -2.13 14.32 24.01
CA THR A 43 -3.39 13.58 24.08
C THR A 43 -4.28 13.85 22.87
N VAL A 44 -4.47 15.12 22.50
CA VAL A 44 -5.23 15.49 21.30
C VAL A 44 -4.63 14.86 20.05
N SER A 45 -3.31 14.91 19.89
CA SER A 45 -2.62 14.26 18.75
C SER A 45 -2.79 12.74 18.73
N ARG A 46 -2.67 12.08 19.89
CA ARG A 46 -2.89 10.63 20.02
C ARG A 46 -4.34 10.26 19.69
N ASN A 47 -5.30 11.03 20.18
CA ASN A 47 -6.72 10.81 19.91
C ASN A 47 -7.05 11.01 18.43
N HIS A 48 -6.47 12.02 17.77
CA HIS A 48 -6.63 12.20 16.33
C HIS A 48 -6.19 10.95 15.56
N ARG A 49 -4.96 10.46 15.82
CA ARG A 49 -4.45 9.24 15.16
C ARG A 49 -5.30 8.01 15.46
N LYS A 50 -5.77 7.87 16.70
CA LYS A 50 -6.63 6.75 17.09
C LYS A 50 -7.98 6.83 16.39
N ASN A 51 -8.57 8.02 16.29
CA ASN A 51 -9.84 8.23 15.63
C ASN A 51 -9.71 8.03 14.12
N GLU A 52 -8.68 8.58 13.48
CA GLU A 52 -8.38 8.35 12.06
C GLU A 52 -8.22 6.85 11.75
N LYS A 53 -7.46 6.11 12.55
CA LYS A 53 -7.35 4.64 12.40
C LYS A 53 -8.68 3.93 12.63
N ARG A 54 -9.51 4.42 13.55
CA ARG A 54 -10.83 3.84 13.82
C ARG A 54 -11.83 4.17 12.71
N SER A 55 -11.78 5.36 12.12
CA SER A 55 -12.55 5.75 10.94
C SER A 55 -12.11 5.01 9.68
N LEU A 56 -10.87 4.49 9.63
CA LEU A 56 -10.42 3.59 8.56
C LEU A 56 -10.83 2.12 8.81
N ALA A 57 -11.13 1.75 10.05
CA ALA A 57 -11.45 0.38 10.46
C ALA A 57 -12.96 0.14 10.64
N CYS A 58 -13.72 1.16 11.04
CA CYS A 58 -15.17 1.19 11.00
C CYS A 58 -15.57 1.73 9.62
N ASP A 59 -16.52 1.05 8.98
CA ASP A 59 -17.30 1.57 7.85
C ASP A 59 -16.64 1.50 6.47
N LYS A 60 -16.15 0.31 6.12
CA LYS A 60 -16.45 -0.23 4.80
C LYS A 60 -16.92 -1.67 4.96
N GLU A 61 -18.22 -1.89 4.92
CA GLU A 61 -18.71 -3.09 4.25
C GLU A 61 -17.90 -3.16 2.96
N SER A 62 -17.06 -4.20 2.84
CA SER A 62 -16.23 -4.31 1.66
C SER A 62 -17.16 -4.29 0.47
N ASN A 63 -16.99 -3.35 -0.47
CA ASN A 63 -17.80 -3.26 -1.70
C ASN A 63 -17.68 -4.52 -2.59
N TYR A 64 -16.96 -5.53 -2.12
CA TYR A 64 -16.70 -6.79 -2.78
C TYR A 64 -16.88 -7.93 -1.77
N PRO A 65 -17.34 -9.10 -2.23
CA PRO A 65 -17.54 -10.26 -1.37
C PRO A 65 -16.20 -10.74 -0.81
N VAL A 66 -16.14 -10.93 0.52
CA VAL A 66 -15.00 -11.55 1.19
C VAL A 66 -15.34 -13.02 1.43
N ILE A 67 -14.71 -13.90 0.66
CA ILE A 67 -15.01 -15.35 0.64
C ILE A 67 -14.99 -15.98 2.05
N THR A 68 -14.05 -15.58 2.91
CA THR A 68 -13.94 -16.09 4.28
C THR A 68 -15.04 -15.61 5.22
N SER A 69 -15.69 -14.50 4.87
CA SER A 69 -16.80 -13.90 5.61
C SER A 69 -18.16 -14.31 5.06
N THR A 70 -18.21 -15.03 3.93
CA THR A 70 -19.47 -15.56 3.37
C THR A 70 -19.97 -16.74 4.21
N GLU A 71 -21.13 -16.56 4.84
CA GLU A 71 -21.77 -17.59 5.68
C GLU A 71 -22.42 -18.71 4.86
N ASP A 72 -23.08 -18.38 3.74
CA ASP A 72 -23.71 -19.37 2.86
C ASP A 72 -22.66 -20.29 2.22
N PRO A 73 -22.68 -21.60 2.50
CA PRO A 73 -21.71 -22.55 1.96
C PRO A 73 -21.75 -22.69 0.44
N VAL A 74 -22.92 -22.52 -0.19
CA VAL A 74 -23.07 -22.66 -1.66
C VAL A 74 -22.42 -21.47 -2.35
N LEU A 75 -22.84 -20.25 -1.99
CA LEU A 75 -22.24 -19.02 -2.50
C LEU A 75 -20.74 -18.95 -2.21
N ARG A 76 -20.29 -19.36 -1.02
CA ARG A 76 -18.86 -19.40 -0.70
C ARG A 76 -18.10 -20.33 -1.64
N ARG A 77 -18.65 -21.51 -1.95
CA ARG A 77 -18.03 -22.44 -2.91
C ARG A 77 -17.97 -21.85 -4.32
N GLU A 78 -19.03 -21.19 -4.78
CA GLU A 78 -19.06 -20.53 -6.09
C GLU A 78 -18.00 -19.44 -6.21
N LEU A 79 -17.87 -18.60 -5.19
CA LEU A 79 -16.85 -17.55 -5.14
C LEU A 79 -15.42 -18.13 -5.16
N ILE A 80 -15.18 -19.25 -4.47
CA ILE A 80 -13.89 -19.96 -4.50
C ILE A 80 -13.58 -20.43 -5.92
N LEU A 81 -14.53 -21.07 -6.59
CA LEU A 81 -14.34 -21.59 -7.94
C LEU A 81 -14.04 -20.44 -8.93
N HIS A 82 -14.84 -19.38 -8.90
CA HIS A 82 -14.62 -18.21 -9.75
C HIS A 82 -13.23 -17.56 -9.51
N ALA A 83 -12.79 -17.47 -8.25
CA ALA A 83 -11.48 -16.95 -7.93
C ALA A 83 -10.34 -17.80 -8.51
N LEU A 84 -10.46 -19.13 -8.43
CA LEU A 84 -9.48 -20.06 -8.99
C LEU A 84 -9.42 -19.95 -10.52
N GLU A 85 -10.56 -19.90 -11.19
CA GLU A 85 -10.66 -19.71 -12.64
C GLU A 85 -10.01 -18.39 -13.08
N THR A 86 -10.30 -17.30 -12.36
CA THR A 86 -9.73 -15.98 -12.63
C THR A 86 -8.21 -15.99 -12.48
N VAL A 87 -7.68 -16.64 -11.45
CA VAL A 87 -6.23 -16.77 -11.24
C VAL A 87 -5.59 -17.60 -12.36
N ALA A 88 -6.19 -18.73 -12.74
CA ALA A 88 -5.70 -19.55 -13.84
C ALA A 88 -5.64 -18.76 -15.16
N ALA A 89 -6.72 -18.05 -15.51
CA ALA A 89 -6.77 -17.21 -16.70
C ALA A 89 -5.72 -16.08 -16.68
N ASN A 90 -5.48 -15.48 -15.52
CA ASN A 90 -4.46 -14.44 -15.35
C ASN A 90 -3.04 -15.00 -15.46
N ILE A 91 -2.77 -16.18 -14.91
CA ILE A 91 -1.48 -16.87 -15.06
C ILE A 91 -1.22 -17.17 -16.53
N GLU A 92 -2.20 -17.72 -17.24
CA GLU A 92 -2.04 -18.05 -18.66
C GLU A 92 -1.80 -16.79 -19.51
N ARG A 93 -2.57 -15.73 -19.26
CA ARG A 93 -2.36 -14.42 -19.90
C ARG A 93 -0.95 -13.89 -19.65
N LYS A 94 -0.42 -14.00 -18.43
CA LYS A 94 0.95 -13.58 -18.11
C LYS A 94 1.99 -14.45 -18.80
N ARG A 95 1.82 -15.77 -18.81
CA ARG A 95 2.72 -16.71 -19.51
C ARG A 95 2.80 -16.41 -21.00
N ARG A 96 1.67 -16.14 -21.65
CA ARG A 96 1.64 -15.75 -23.06
C ARG A 96 2.40 -14.44 -23.31
N LYS A 97 2.14 -13.40 -22.49
CA LYS A 97 2.86 -12.12 -22.61
C LYS A 97 4.38 -12.26 -22.46
N VAL A 98 4.84 -13.13 -21.56
CA VAL A 98 6.29 -13.41 -21.40
C VAL A 98 6.84 -14.02 -22.69
N ARG A 99 6.20 -15.07 -23.23
CA ARG A 99 6.61 -15.70 -24.49
C ARG A 99 6.64 -14.72 -25.67
N GLU A 100 5.63 -13.85 -25.77
CA GLU A 100 5.57 -12.81 -26.81
C GLU A 100 6.70 -11.77 -26.65
N SER A 101 6.96 -11.32 -25.42
CA SER A 101 8.06 -10.37 -25.15
C SER A 101 9.46 -10.95 -25.35
N GLU A 102 9.64 -12.26 -25.12
CA GLU A 102 10.89 -12.97 -25.43
C GLU A 102 11.16 -13.00 -26.93
N PHE A 103 10.11 -13.07 -27.75
CA PHE A 103 10.21 -13.05 -29.20
C PHE A 103 10.46 -11.64 -29.75
N GLU A 104 9.78 -10.61 -29.20
CA GLU A 104 10.00 -9.20 -29.58
C GLU A 104 11.40 -8.68 -29.18
N SER A 105 11.98 -9.22 -28.09
CA SER A 105 13.36 -8.92 -27.68
C SER A 105 14.41 -9.69 -28.48
N GLY A 106 14.01 -10.75 -29.18
CA GLY A 106 14.88 -11.63 -29.97
C GLY A 106 14.89 -11.32 -31.47
N SER A 107 13.95 -10.54 -31.99
CA SER A 107 13.88 -10.16 -33.41
C SER A 107 14.66 -8.88 -33.71
N GLY A 108 15.92 -8.84 -33.28
CA GLY A 108 16.86 -7.73 -33.46
C GLY A 108 18.25 -8.19 -33.89
N SER A 109 18.38 -9.26 -34.68
CA SER A 109 19.57 -9.53 -35.48
C SER A 109 19.27 -10.58 -36.54
N GLU A 110 19.31 -10.19 -37.81
CA GLU A 110 19.43 -11.08 -38.97
C GLU A 110 20.66 -12.00 -38.80
N PHE A 111 20.51 -13.28 -39.11
CA PHE A 111 21.57 -13.96 -39.86
C PHE A 111 20.94 -15.00 -40.79
N GLN A 112 21.18 -14.77 -42.08
CA GLN A 112 20.85 -15.66 -43.16
C GLN A 112 21.69 -16.94 -43.05
N SER A 113 21.04 -18.09 -43.11
CA SER A 113 21.65 -19.29 -43.68
C SER A 113 20.55 -20.23 -44.16
N GLU A 114 20.28 -20.11 -45.45
CA GLU A 114 19.60 -21.10 -46.29
C GLU A 114 20.16 -22.51 -46.02
N PRO A 115 19.33 -23.57 -45.98
CA PRO A 115 19.81 -24.93 -45.85
C PRO A 115 20.47 -25.36 -47.17
N VAL A 116 21.75 -25.73 -47.09
CA VAL A 116 22.48 -26.38 -48.19
C VAL A 116 21.75 -27.66 -48.57
N SER A 117 21.27 -27.68 -49.81
CA SER A 117 20.62 -28.80 -50.49
C SER A 117 21.57 -29.99 -50.60
N GLU A 118 21.24 -31.09 -49.95
CA GLU A 118 21.70 -32.42 -50.32
C GLU A 118 20.44 -33.31 -50.30
N LEU A 119 20.28 -34.12 -51.36
CA LEU A 119 19.15 -35.04 -51.63
C LEU A 119 17.98 -34.45 -52.44
N GLU A 120 18.13 -34.32 -53.76
CA GLU A 120 17.19 -34.88 -54.77
C GLU A 120 17.64 -34.50 -56.19
N LEU A 121 18.42 -35.38 -56.82
CA LEU A 121 18.55 -35.39 -58.28
C LEU A 121 18.78 -36.81 -58.79
N GLU A 122 17.90 -37.73 -58.38
CA GLU A 122 17.61 -38.96 -59.11
C GLU A 122 16.19 -38.86 -59.67
N SER A 123 16.05 -38.30 -60.87
CA SER A 123 14.93 -38.64 -61.78
C SER A 123 15.02 -37.84 -63.09
N LYS A 124 15.93 -38.23 -64.01
CA LYS A 124 15.73 -38.04 -65.46
C LYS A 124 16.43 -39.16 -66.24
N LEU A 125 15.77 -40.32 -66.26
CA LEU A 125 15.92 -41.35 -67.28
C LEU A 125 14.50 -41.80 -67.62
N ALA A 126 14.00 -41.32 -68.77
CA ALA A 126 12.69 -41.44 -69.43
C ALA A 126 12.20 -40.01 -69.76
N ASP A 127 12.17 -39.51 -70.99
CA ASP A 127 12.31 -40.03 -72.37
C ASP A 127 13.21 -39.08 -73.17
#